data_AF-A0A1C6S0D9-F1
#
_entry.id   AF-A0A1C6S0D9-F1
#
_cell.length_a   1.000
_cell.length_b   1.000
_cell.length_c   1.000
_cell.angle_alpha   90.00
_cell.angle_beta   90.00
_cell.angle_gamma   90.00
#
_symmetry.space_group_name_H-M   'P 1'
#
loop_
_entity.id
_entity.type
_entity.pdbx_description
1 polymer ?
#
loop_
_entity_poly.entity_id
_entity_poly.type
_entity_poly.pdbx_seq_one_letter_code
_entity_poly.pdbx_strand_id
1 'polypeptide(L)'
;MRLQRWASVSLALVVLQAAVLGAAPAAQAAPDPSSDPGTGNVILSTDYGPAAWVPASPSNYTVASRPTSQRITHVVIHVTQGSYAGSISWFQNPASQVSAHYTFRSSDGAVTQSVREKDIAWHAGNWTYNTQSIGIEHEGWVDNPAWFTDAMYRASAALTRNLANKYGIPKTRSNIIAHKEVPGATHTDPGPHWNWTYYMQLVNGVTGIGSGTVHSGTAVLNVRSGPGTGYAVVGSVSGGSSVSVYCQATGTSVTGPYGTSTIWNRIGTNRYISDAYVNTGYSGYIPNVPRC
;
A
#
# COMPACT_ATOMS: atom_id res chain seq x y z
N MET A 1 -35.62 -12.99 46.74
CA MET A 1 -34.74 -14.19 46.76
C MET A 1 -35.42 -15.29 45.94
N ARG A 2 -34.97 -15.51 44.70
CA ARG A 2 -35.51 -16.53 43.80
C ARG A 2 -34.36 -17.39 43.29
N LEU A 3 -34.41 -18.70 43.58
CA LEU A 3 -33.75 -19.73 42.80
C LEU A 3 -34.46 -19.87 41.45
N GLN A 4 -33.73 -20.15 40.37
CA GLN A 4 -33.94 -21.35 39.52
C GLN A 4 -33.02 -21.37 38.28
N ARG A 5 -32.59 -22.60 37.97
CA ARG A 5 -31.78 -23.06 36.83
C ARG A 5 -32.52 -22.94 35.50
N TRP A 6 -31.80 -22.68 34.40
CA TRP A 6 -32.17 -22.99 33.01
C TRP A 6 -30.86 -23.33 32.26
N ALA A 7 -30.58 -24.57 31.86
CA ALA A 7 -31.21 -25.42 30.82
C ALA A 7 -30.93 -24.90 29.39
N SER A 8 -29.98 -25.56 28.73
CA SER A 8 -29.66 -25.44 27.32
C SER A 8 -30.86 -25.83 26.45
N VAL A 9 -31.18 -25.00 25.45
CA VAL A 9 -32.10 -25.36 24.37
C VAL A 9 -31.35 -25.18 23.05
N SER A 10 -31.03 -26.29 22.41
CA SER A 10 -30.61 -26.33 21.00
C SER A 10 -31.85 -26.13 20.13
N LEU A 11 -31.88 -25.07 19.34
CA LEU A 11 -32.85 -24.90 18.26
C LEU A 11 -32.13 -25.15 16.94
N ALA A 12 -32.42 -26.30 16.32
CA ALA A 12 -32.04 -26.58 14.94
C ALA A 12 -32.93 -25.72 14.03
N LEU A 13 -32.35 -24.73 13.36
CA LEU A 13 -33.03 -23.97 12.33
C LEU A 13 -32.78 -24.64 10.97
N VAL A 14 -33.83 -25.25 10.42
CA VAL A 14 -33.87 -25.69 9.02
C VAL A 14 -33.91 -24.43 8.15
N VAL A 15 -32.81 -24.13 7.46
CA VAL A 15 -32.77 -23.06 6.45
C VAL A 15 -33.07 -23.70 5.09
N LEU A 16 -34.23 -23.35 4.52
CA LEU A 16 -34.54 -23.57 3.11
C LEU A 16 -33.49 -22.82 2.25
N GLN A 17 -32.78 -23.54 1.40
CA GLN A 17 -31.98 -22.93 0.33
C GLN A 17 -32.91 -22.36 -0.74
N ALA A 18 -33.13 -21.05 -0.69
CA ALA A 18 -33.52 -20.29 -1.88
C ALA A 18 -32.23 -19.96 -2.65
N ALA A 19 -32.09 -20.52 -3.85
CA ALA A 19 -31.01 -20.18 -4.77
C ALA A 19 -31.20 -18.72 -5.20
N VAL A 20 -30.48 -17.80 -4.55
CA VAL A 20 -30.27 -16.46 -5.08
C VAL A 20 -29.22 -16.61 -6.18
N LEU A 21 -29.66 -16.46 -7.44
CA LEU A 21 -28.75 -16.21 -8.56
C LEU A 21 -28.02 -14.90 -8.26
N GLY A 22 -26.85 -15.01 -7.63
CA GLY A 22 -25.97 -13.89 -7.36
C GLY A 22 -25.51 -13.28 -8.68
N ALA A 23 -25.83 -12.01 -8.89
CA ALA A 23 -25.17 -11.20 -9.90
C ALA A 23 -23.65 -11.27 -9.65
N ALA A 24 -22.88 -11.46 -10.72
CA ALA A 24 -21.42 -11.39 -10.65
C ALA A 24 -21.01 -10.04 -10.02
N PRO A 25 -20.02 -10.00 -9.10
CA PRO A 25 -19.54 -8.75 -8.55
C PRO A 25 -19.07 -7.86 -9.69
N ALA A 26 -19.53 -6.61 -9.70
CA ALA A 26 -19.04 -5.60 -10.62
C ALA A 26 -17.51 -5.53 -10.49
N ALA A 27 -16.81 -5.60 -11.62
CA ALA A 27 -15.36 -5.43 -11.64
C ALA A 27 -15.01 -4.09 -10.99
N GLN A 28 -14.26 -4.13 -9.88
CA GLN A 28 -13.81 -2.93 -9.18
C GLN A 28 -12.90 -2.14 -10.15
N ALA A 29 -13.29 -0.90 -10.44
CA ALA A 29 -12.55 -0.05 -11.36
C ALA A 29 -11.12 0.18 -10.85
N ALA A 30 -10.15 0.23 -11.76
CA ALA A 30 -8.77 0.58 -11.45
C ALA A 30 -8.69 2.03 -10.89
N PRO A 31 -7.55 2.44 -10.26
CA PRO A 31 -7.38 3.78 -9.72
C PRO A 31 -7.74 4.87 -10.75
N ASP A 32 -8.70 5.73 -10.41
CA ASP A 32 -9.11 6.86 -11.23
C ASP A 32 -8.30 8.11 -10.83
N PRO A 33 -7.50 8.71 -11.73
CA PRO A 33 -6.75 9.92 -11.44
C PRO A 33 -7.61 11.19 -11.28
N SER A 34 -8.92 11.14 -11.54
CA SER A 34 -9.78 12.34 -11.60
C SER A 34 -10.55 12.70 -10.33
N SER A 35 -10.40 11.93 -9.23
CA SER A 35 -11.07 12.23 -7.95
C SER A 35 -10.26 13.18 -7.04
N ASP A 36 -9.61 14.18 -7.63
CA ASP A 36 -8.85 15.19 -6.90
C ASP A 36 -9.80 16.19 -6.23
N PRO A 37 -9.73 16.42 -4.90
CA PRO A 37 -10.34 17.61 -4.34
C PRO A 37 -9.62 18.80 -4.96
N GLY A 38 -10.35 19.54 -5.79
CA GLY A 38 -9.82 20.42 -6.83
C GLY A 38 -8.77 21.46 -6.39
N THR A 39 -8.17 22.03 -7.44
CA THR A 39 -7.11 23.05 -7.56
C THR A 39 -7.31 24.38 -6.80
N GLY A 40 -7.85 24.35 -5.58
CA GLY A 40 -7.79 25.45 -4.62
C GLY A 40 -6.44 25.49 -3.88
N ASN A 41 -6.18 26.56 -3.14
CA ASN A 41 -5.01 26.69 -2.27
C ASN A 41 -4.97 25.52 -1.27
N VAL A 42 -4.19 24.49 -1.56
CA VAL A 42 -3.97 23.35 -0.67
C VAL A 42 -3.14 23.83 0.51
N ILE A 43 -3.71 23.80 1.71
CA ILE A 43 -2.93 24.00 2.94
C ILE A 43 -2.05 22.76 3.11
N LEU A 44 -0.74 22.95 3.23
CA LEU A 44 0.19 21.85 3.44
C LEU A 44 0.34 21.53 4.93
N SER A 45 0.65 20.27 5.21
CA SER A 45 0.98 19.78 6.54
C SER A 45 2.26 20.47 7.06
N THR A 46 2.24 20.85 8.34
CA THR A 46 3.43 21.32 9.05
C THR A 46 4.29 20.17 9.58
N ASP A 47 3.75 18.96 9.65
CA ASP A 47 4.45 17.78 10.17
C ASP A 47 5.26 17.08 9.07
N TYR A 48 4.70 17.03 7.85
CA TYR A 48 5.31 16.45 6.66
C TYR A 48 4.93 17.27 5.41
N GLY A 49 5.83 18.13 4.95
CA GLY A 49 5.56 19.14 3.91
C GLY A 49 4.89 18.64 2.61
N PRO A 50 5.19 17.44 2.08
CA PRO A 50 4.50 16.91 0.91
C PRO A 50 3.00 16.60 1.10
N ALA A 51 2.52 16.47 2.34
CA ALA A 51 1.12 16.15 2.60
C ALA A 51 0.23 17.40 2.54
N ALA A 52 -0.92 17.28 1.89
CA ALA A 52 -2.04 18.20 2.09
C ALA A 52 -2.57 18.07 3.53
N TRP A 53 -3.14 19.15 4.08
CA TRP A 53 -3.76 19.15 5.40
C TRP A 53 -5.28 19.24 5.25
N VAL A 54 -5.97 18.16 5.64
CA VAL A 54 -7.44 18.10 5.69
C VAL A 54 -7.82 17.45 7.01
N PRO A 55 -8.18 18.23 8.04
CA PRO A 55 -8.32 17.71 9.40
C PRO A 55 -9.47 16.72 9.52
N ALA A 56 -9.26 15.65 10.30
CA ALA A 56 -10.32 14.81 10.84
C ALA A 56 -11.21 15.62 11.79
N SER A 57 -12.42 15.11 12.06
CA SER A 57 -13.27 15.66 13.11
C SER A 57 -12.54 15.61 14.47
N PRO A 58 -12.60 16.67 15.30
CA PRO A 58 -12.11 16.64 16.68
C PRO A 58 -12.74 15.53 17.54
N SER A 59 -13.85 14.95 17.12
CA SER A 59 -14.51 13.81 17.78
C SER A 59 -13.92 12.45 17.43
N ASN A 60 -12.91 12.38 16.53
CA ASN A 60 -12.37 11.14 15.99
C ASN A 60 -10.90 10.88 16.37
N TYR A 61 -10.31 11.70 17.24
CA TYR A 61 -8.94 11.53 17.73
C TYR A 61 -8.80 12.09 19.15
N THR A 62 -7.71 11.75 19.84
CA THR A 62 -7.40 12.29 21.17
C THR A 62 -6.29 13.33 21.07
N VAL A 63 -6.56 14.55 21.54
CA VAL A 63 -5.53 15.60 21.66
C VAL A 63 -4.43 15.13 22.62
N ALA A 64 -3.18 15.26 22.22
CA ALA A 64 -2.03 14.87 23.01
C ALA A 64 -0.82 15.79 22.74
N SER A 65 0.29 15.48 23.42
CA SER A 65 1.56 16.18 23.29
C SER A 65 2.69 15.20 22.93
N ARG A 66 2.44 14.24 22.03
CA ARG A 66 3.49 13.31 21.61
C ARG A 66 4.60 14.06 20.85
N PRO A 67 5.88 13.64 20.99
CA PRO A 67 6.33 12.43 21.66
C PRO A 67 6.61 12.61 23.17
N THR A 68 6.32 13.77 23.78
CA THR A 68 6.66 14.00 25.20
C THR A 68 5.74 13.24 26.15
N SER A 69 4.45 13.11 25.81
CA SER A 69 3.49 12.32 26.60
C SER A 69 3.62 10.82 26.39
N GLN A 70 3.85 10.38 25.14
CA GLN A 70 4.12 8.99 24.76
C GLN A 70 5.07 8.97 23.57
N ARG A 71 6.07 8.08 23.61
CA ARG A 71 6.95 7.88 22.45
C ARG A 71 6.17 7.27 21.29
N ILE A 72 6.45 7.76 20.09
CA ILE A 72 6.03 7.13 18.84
C ILE A 72 7.09 6.10 18.49
N THR A 73 6.72 4.82 18.53
CA THR A 73 7.63 3.68 18.35
C THR A 73 7.26 2.81 17.17
N HIS A 74 6.10 3.03 16.56
CA HIS A 74 5.61 2.24 15.44
C HIS A 74 5.00 3.10 14.32
N VAL A 75 5.00 2.52 13.12
CA VAL A 75 4.14 2.95 12.01
C VAL A 75 3.25 1.76 11.67
N VAL A 76 1.94 1.97 11.63
CA VAL A 76 0.97 0.93 11.27
C VAL A 76 0.47 1.19 9.86
N ILE A 77 0.68 0.22 8.99
CA ILE A 77 0.30 0.23 7.58
C ILE A 77 -1.08 -0.40 7.43
N HIS A 78 -1.98 0.36 6.83
CA HIS A 78 -3.36 -0.01 6.57
C HIS A 78 -3.68 0.00 5.08
N VAL A 79 -4.75 -0.70 4.71
CA VAL A 79 -5.45 -0.54 3.43
C VAL A 79 -6.90 -0.23 3.74
N THR A 80 -7.39 0.87 3.16
CA THR A 80 -8.66 1.51 3.52
C THR A 80 -9.90 0.68 3.19
N GLN A 81 -9.82 -0.27 2.25
CA GLN A 81 -10.99 -0.90 1.61
C GLN A 81 -11.92 0.14 0.98
N GLY A 82 -11.35 1.22 0.43
CA GLY A 82 -12.08 2.35 -0.12
C GLY A 82 -11.19 3.31 -0.91
N SER A 83 -11.76 4.46 -1.26
CA SER A 83 -11.08 5.51 -2.02
C SER A 83 -10.33 6.49 -1.12
N TYR A 84 -9.37 7.21 -1.71
CA TYR A 84 -8.60 8.27 -1.07
C TYR A 84 -9.51 9.37 -0.49
N ALA A 85 -10.37 9.95 -1.35
CA ALA A 85 -11.31 11.00 -0.94
C ALA A 85 -12.36 10.47 0.05
N GLY A 86 -12.82 9.23 -0.13
CA GLY A 86 -13.79 8.60 0.78
C GLY A 86 -13.23 8.43 2.20
N SER A 87 -11.97 8.01 2.32
CA SER A 87 -11.29 7.84 3.61
C SER A 87 -11.14 9.17 4.35
N ILE A 88 -10.70 10.23 3.64
CA ILE A 88 -10.58 11.57 4.20
C ILE A 88 -11.94 12.11 4.65
N SER A 89 -12.97 11.97 3.82
CA SER A 89 -14.35 12.36 4.18
C SER A 89 -14.87 11.57 5.38
N TRP A 90 -14.52 10.29 5.51
CA TRP A 90 -14.93 9.45 6.63
C TRP A 90 -14.31 9.91 7.96
N PHE A 91 -13.07 10.38 7.94
CA PHE A 91 -12.41 10.94 9.12
C PHE A 91 -13.01 12.29 9.55
N GLN A 92 -13.65 13.02 8.65
CA GLN A 92 -14.38 14.26 8.96
C GLN A 92 -15.78 14.01 9.55
N ASN A 93 -16.34 12.81 9.38
CA ASN A 93 -17.63 12.46 9.95
C ASN A 93 -17.51 12.15 11.45
N PRO A 94 -18.07 12.96 12.38
CA PRO A 94 -17.96 12.70 13.81
C PRO A 94 -18.61 11.37 14.25
N ALA A 95 -19.55 10.82 13.47
CA ALA A 95 -20.16 9.54 13.78
C ALA A 95 -19.25 8.34 13.48
N SER A 96 -18.17 8.52 12.72
CA SER A 96 -17.28 7.40 12.35
C SER A 96 -16.45 6.90 13.52
N GLN A 97 -16.10 7.78 14.47
CA GLN A 97 -15.29 7.46 15.65
C GLN A 97 -13.98 6.73 15.29
N VAL A 98 -13.40 7.07 14.13
CA VAL A 98 -12.13 6.53 13.62
C VAL A 98 -11.35 7.62 12.87
N SER A 99 -10.03 7.49 12.87
CA SER A 99 -9.14 8.36 12.10
C SER A 99 -7.77 7.72 11.87
N ALA A 100 -7.05 8.18 10.85
CA ALA A 100 -5.64 7.91 10.66
C ALA A 100 -4.85 9.22 10.53
N HIS A 101 -3.52 9.15 10.69
CA HIS A 101 -2.68 10.33 10.55
C HIS A 101 -2.53 10.73 9.09
N TYR A 102 -2.27 9.76 8.21
CA TYR A 102 -2.00 9.99 6.80
C TYR A 102 -2.77 9.03 5.91
N THR A 103 -3.15 9.48 4.71
CA THR A 103 -3.77 8.66 3.66
C THR A 103 -3.05 8.89 2.34
N PHE A 104 -2.82 7.83 1.57
CA PHE A 104 -2.14 7.86 0.27
C PHE A 104 -3.08 7.47 -0.88
N ARG A 105 -3.03 8.24 -1.96
CA ARG A 105 -3.72 7.95 -3.22
C ARG A 105 -2.91 6.96 -4.05
N SER A 106 -3.60 5.99 -4.63
CA SER A 106 -2.99 4.91 -5.38
C SER A 106 -2.40 5.40 -6.71
N SER A 107 -3.09 6.28 -7.44
CA SER A 107 -2.71 6.66 -8.81
C SER A 107 -1.36 7.39 -8.91
N ASP A 108 -1.05 8.28 -7.97
CA ASP A 108 0.08 9.22 -8.05
C ASP A 108 0.88 9.36 -6.75
N GLY A 109 0.47 8.69 -5.67
CA GLY A 109 1.12 8.79 -4.38
C GLY A 109 0.84 10.11 -3.63
N ALA A 110 -0.18 10.87 -4.04
CA ALA A 110 -0.61 12.04 -3.27
C ALA A 110 -0.92 11.64 -1.81
N VAL A 111 -0.59 12.52 -0.87
CA VAL A 111 -0.73 12.27 0.56
C VAL A 111 -1.51 13.38 1.24
N THR A 112 -2.44 12.99 2.13
CA THR A 112 -3.16 13.90 3.01
C THR A 112 -2.91 13.52 4.46
N GLN A 113 -2.63 14.51 5.30
CA GLN A 113 -2.61 14.38 6.74
C GLN A 113 -3.96 14.81 7.32
N SER A 114 -4.55 13.96 8.17
CA SER A 114 -5.84 14.22 8.83
C SER A 114 -5.72 14.43 10.35
N VAL A 115 -4.68 13.87 10.99
CA VAL A 115 -4.41 14.06 12.42
C VAL A 115 -2.94 14.45 12.58
N ARG A 116 -2.67 15.47 13.40
CA ARG A 116 -1.29 15.88 13.71
C ARG A 116 -0.54 14.74 14.38
N GLU A 117 0.76 14.59 14.09
CA GLU A 117 1.55 13.49 14.64
C GLU A 117 1.62 13.55 16.18
N LYS A 118 1.54 14.74 16.77
CA LYS A 118 1.47 14.92 18.24
C LYS A 118 0.19 14.34 18.86
N ASP A 119 -0.90 14.27 18.10
CA ASP A 119 -2.23 13.83 18.54
C ASP A 119 -2.46 12.35 18.18
N ILE A 120 -3.32 11.67 18.93
CA ILE A 120 -3.52 10.23 18.84
C ILE A 120 -4.72 9.95 17.91
N ALA A 121 -4.44 9.50 16.69
CA ALA A 121 -5.48 8.99 15.79
C ALA A 121 -6.01 7.63 16.27
N TRP A 122 -7.25 7.31 15.91
CA TRP A 122 -7.94 6.09 16.32
C TRP A 122 -8.02 5.10 15.15
N HIS A 123 -6.90 4.43 14.84
CA HIS A 123 -6.77 3.59 13.65
C HIS A 123 -6.55 2.10 13.95
N ALA A 124 -5.97 1.74 15.10
CA ALA A 124 -5.46 0.38 15.33
C ALA A 124 -6.41 -0.56 16.08
N GLY A 125 -7.56 -0.06 16.56
CA GLY A 125 -8.44 -0.83 17.46
C GLY A 125 -7.81 -1.22 18.81
N ASN A 126 -6.58 -0.78 19.09
CA ASN A 126 -5.82 -1.09 20.29
C ASN A 126 -5.20 0.20 20.84
N TRP A 127 -5.55 0.56 22.08
CA TRP A 127 -5.15 1.83 22.66
C TRP A 127 -3.62 2.01 22.78
N THR A 128 -2.91 0.95 23.18
CA THR A 128 -1.44 0.99 23.28
C THR A 128 -0.84 1.35 21.91
N TYR A 129 -1.32 0.73 20.84
CA TYR A 129 -0.82 1.00 19.49
C TYR A 129 -1.28 2.36 18.97
N ASN A 130 -2.52 2.80 19.21
CA ASN A 130 -2.94 4.17 18.87
C ASN A 130 -2.02 5.21 19.52
N THR A 131 -1.73 5.07 20.82
CA THR A 131 -0.90 6.05 21.54
C THR A 131 0.56 6.05 21.10
N GLN A 132 1.09 4.91 20.66
CA GLN A 132 2.51 4.73 20.35
C GLN A 132 2.83 4.65 18.84
N SER A 133 1.85 4.91 17.97
CA SER A 133 2.08 4.80 16.53
C SER A 133 1.51 5.95 15.71
N ILE A 134 1.96 5.99 14.45
CA ILE A 134 1.36 6.73 13.36
C ILE A 134 0.64 5.73 12.45
N GLY A 135 -0.66 5.94 12.23
CA GLY A 135 -1.47 5.16 11.30
C GLY A 135 -1.43 5.75 9.90
N ILE A 136 -1.08 4.91 8.91
CA ILE A 136 -1.03 5.29 7.50
C ILE A 136 -1.97 4.42 6.68
N GLU A 137 -2.90 5.07 6.00
CA GLU A 137 -3.91 4.46 5.14
C GLU A 137 -3.49 4.48 3.67
N HIS A 138 -3.71 3.37 2.98
CA HIS A 138 -3.49 3.25 1.54
C HIS A 138 -4.83 3.03 0.85
N GLU A 139 -5.15 3.89 -0.11
CA GLU A 139 -6.29 3.69 -1.01
C GLU A 139 -6.20 2.32 -1.69
N GLY A 140 -7.32 1.58 -1.69
CA GLY A 140 -7.42 0.34 -2.44
C GLY A 140 -8.09 -0.82 -1.70
N TRP A 141 -7.94 -2.01 -2.30
CA TRP A 141 -8.55 -3.25 -1.84
C TRP A 141 -7.49 -4.34 -1.64
N VAL A 142 -7.55 -5.03 -0.50
CA VAL A 142 -6.54 -6.02 -0.07
C VAL A 142 -6.41 -7.22 -1.00
N ASP A 143 -7.43 -7.52 -1.79
CA ASP A 143 -7.53 -8.64 -2.74
C ASP A 143 -7.23 -8.23 -4.19
N ASN A 144 -6.89 -6.97 -4.44
CA ASN A 144 -6.61 -6.47 -5.78
C ASN A 144 -5.23 -5.78 -5.86
N PRO A 145 -4.20 -6.48 -6.39
CA PRO A 145 -2.84 -5.95 -6.44
C PRO A 145 -2.66 -4.74 -7.38
N ALA A 146 -3.65 -4.39 -8.22
CA ALA A 146 -3.56 -3.21 -9.10
C ALA A 146 -3.53 -1.88 -8.32
N TRP A 147 -4.01 -1.87 -7.08
CA TRP A 147 -3.99 -0.69 -6.21
C TRP A 147 -2.62 -0.42 -5.59
N PHE A 148 -1.73 -1.41 -5.56
CA PHE A 148 -0.39 -1.27 -4.96
C PHE A 148 0.63 -0.75 -5.99
N THR A 149 0.45 0.51 -6.38
CA THR A 149 1.28 1.17 -7.39
C THR A 149 2.67 1.54 -6.87
N ASP A 150 3.60 1.74 -7.80
CA ASP A 150 4.92 2.26 -7.47
C ASP A 150 4.89 3.64 -6.80
N ALA A 151 4.05 4.53 -7.32
CA ALA A 151 3.91 5.89 -6.82
C ALA A 151 3.47 5.90 -5.35
N MET A 152 2.44 5.12 -5.01
CA MET A 152 1.95 4.98 -3.65
C MET A 152 3.01 4.37 -2.71
N TYR A 153 3.67 3.29 -3.13
CA TYR A 153 4.73 2.67 -2.32
C TYR A 153 5.86 3.64 -2.01
N ARG A 154 6.33 4.38 -3.01
CA ARG A 154 7.44 5.32 -2.88
C ARG A 154 7.07 6.51 -1.98
N ALA A 155 5.89 7.08 -2.17
CA ALA A 155 5.41 8.18 -1.35
C ALA A 155 5.23 7.76 0.13
N SER A 156 4.57 6.62 0.35
CA SER A 156 4.38 6.05 1.69
C SER A 156 5.70 5.70 2.36
N ALA A 157 6.62 5.06 1.64
CA ALA A 157 7.93 4.71 2.21
C ALA A 157 8.77 5.95 2.52
N ALA A 158 8.62 7.04 1.75
CA ALA A 158 9.28 8.30 2.03
C ALA A 158 8.77 8.95 3.32
N LEU A 159 7.45 8.96 3.55
CA LEU A 159 6.87 9.39 4.82
C LEU A 159 7.34 8.49 5.98
N THR A 160 7.22 7.17 5.84
CA THR A 160 7.64 6.23 6.88
C THR A 160 9.12 6.36 7.23
N ARG A 161 9.99 6.59 6.24
CA ARG A 161 11.41 6.90 6.47
C ARG A 161 11.61 8.24 7.19
N ASN A 162 10.83 9.26 6.86
CA ASN A 162 10.85 10.55 7.55
C ASN A 162 10.44 10.40 9.02
N LEU A 163 9.31 9.75 9.29
CA LEU A 163 8.81 9.43 10.64
C LEU A 163 9.85 8.64 11.44
N ALA A 164 10.45 7.63 10.82
CA ALA A 164 11.47 6.81 11.48
C ALA A 164 12.71 7.61 11.88
N ASN A 165 13.18 8.49 11.00
CA ASN A 165 14.29 9.39 11.33
C ASN A 165 13.90 10.41 12.41
N LYS A 166 12.70 10.99 12.33
CA LYS A 166 12.19 12.03 13.24
C LYS A 166 12.00 11.53 14.67
N TYR A 167 11.47 10.31 14.82
CA TYR A 167 11.09 9.74 16.11
C TYR A 167 12.04 8.64 16.61
N GLY A 168 13.09 8.32 15.84
CA GLY A 168 14.04 7.25 16.19
C GLY A 168 13.41 5.85 16.13
N ILE A 169 12.44 5.64 15.24
CA ILE A 169 11.79 4.34 15.04
C ILE A 169 12.73 3.43 14.25
N PRO A 170 13.09 2.22 14.75
CA PRO A 170 13.85 1.26 13.97
C PRO A 170 13.12 0.91 12.66
N LYS A 171 13.84 0.90 11.53
CA LYS A 171 13.28 0.59 10.20
C LYS A 171 13.17 -0.91 9.96
N THR A 172 12.54 -1.61 10.89
CA THR A 172 12.37 -3.07 10.89
C THR A 172 10.89 -3.43 10.85
N ARG A 173 10.58 -4.69 10.50
CA ARG A 173 9.21 -5.21 10.49
C ARG A 173 8.58 -5.33 11.88
N SER A 174 9.36 -5.23 12.95
CA SER A 174 8.85 -5.18 14.32
C SER A 174 8.25 -3.81 14.68
N ASN A 175 8.65 -2.75 13.97
CA ASN A 175 8.25 -1.37 14.25
C ASN A 175 7.40 -0.76 13.14
N ILE A 176 7.61 -1.18 11.90
CA ILE A 176 6.74 -0.84 10.77
C ILE A 176 5.91 -2.07 10.51
N ILE A 177 4.67 -2.07 11.00
CA ILE A 177 3.80 -3.24 11.12
C ILE A 177 2.56 -3.11 10.24
N ALA A 178 1.97 -4.24 9.86
CA ALA A 178 0.62 -4.31 9.33
C ALA A 178 -0.40 -4.07 10.45
N HIS A 179 -1.59 -3.58 10.11
CA HIS A 179 -2.69 -3.55 11.07
C HIS A 179 -3.02 -4.94 11.62
N LYS A 180 -3.03 -5.99 10.77
CA LYS A 180 -3.27 -7.36 11.23
C LYS A 180 -2.28 -7.89 12.28
N GLU A 181 -1.12 -7.23 12.42
CA GLU A 181 -0.08 -7.58 13.41
C GLU A 181 -0.29 -6.87 14.75
N VAL A 182 -1.24 -5.95 14.84
CA VAL A 182 -1.67 -5.34 16.11
C VAL A 182 -2.43 -6.38 16.94
N PRO A 183 -2.10 -6.59 18.22
CA PRO A 183 -2.82 -7.49 19.09
C PRO A 183 -4.31 -7.14 19.18
N GLY A 184 -5.17 -8.12 18.88
CA GLY A 184 -6.62 -7.96 18.89
C GLY A 184 -7.21 -7.38 17.59
N ALA A 185 -6.40 -7.18 16.54
CA ALA A 185 -6.91 -6.75 15.25
C ALA A 185 -7.90 -7.77 14.67
N THR A 186 -9.05 -7.27 14.24
CA THR A 186 -10.07 -8.05 13.52
C THR A 186 -9.95 -7.91 12.00
N HIS A 187 -9.05 -7.04 11.53
CA HIS A 187 -8.81 -6.74 10.12
C HIS A 187 -7.56 -7.45 9.60
N THR A 188 -7.49 -7.68 8.29
CA THR A 188 -6.43 -8.45 7.62
C THR A 188 -5.49 -7.60 6.77
N ASP A 189 -5.69 -6.29 6.77
CA ASP A 189 -4.93 -5.32 6.00
C ASP A 189 -3.47 -5.22 6.49
N PRO A 190 -2.52 -4.91 5.58
CA PRO A 190 -2.70 -4.48 4.18
C PRO A 190 -2.91 -5.63 3.17
N GLY A 191 -3.16 -6.85 3.65
CA GLY A 191 -3.48 -7.99 2.80
C GLY A 191 -2.27 -8.74 2.23
N PRO A 192 -2.51 -9.85 1.51
CA PRO A 192 -1.47 -10.72 0.98
C PRO A 192 -0.68 -10.10 -0.18
N HIS A 193 -1.25 -9.11 -0.86
CA HIS A 193 -0.64 -8.47 -2.02
C HIS A 193 0.30 -7.30 -1.67
N TRP A 194 0.36 -6.91 -0.40
CA TRP A 194 1.31 -5.90 0.05
C TRP A 194 2.74 -6.45 0.02
N ASN A 195 3.57 -5.92 -0.89
CA ASN A 195 4.95 -6.34 -1.04
C ASN A 195 5.84 -5.70 0.05
N TRP A 196 5.94 -6.38 1.20
CA TRP A 196 6.77 -5.95 2.32
C TRP A 196 8.26 -5.85 1.96
N THR A 197 8.78 -6.74 1.12
CA THR A 197 10.18 -6.71 0.68
C THR A 197 10.48 -5.42 -0.08
N TYR A 198 9.60 -5.06 -1.02
CA TYR A 198 9.71 -3.81 -1.78
C TYR A 198 9.59 -2.59 -0.87
N TYR A 199 8.53 -2.55 -0.05
CA TYR A 199 8.26 -1.42 0.85
C TYR A 199 9.41 -1.18 1.84
N MET A 200 9.91 -2.22 2.50
CA MET A 200 10.98 -2.09 3.49
C MET A 200 12.32 -1.70 2.86
N GLN A 201 12.61 -2.09 1.62
CA GLN A 201 13.78 -1.60 0.90
C GLN A 201 13.70 -0.08 0.65
N LEU A 202 12.53 0.42 0.22
CA LEU A 202 12.29 1.85 0.03
C LEU A 202 12.42 2.62 1.36
N VAL A 203 11.84 2.08 2.44
CA VAL A 203 11.97 2.67 3.79
C VAL A 203 13.44 2.75 4.22
N ASN A 204 14.23 1.72 3.91
CA ASN A 204 15.66 1.66 4.21
C ASN A 204 16.54 2.46 3.24
N GLY A 205 15.96 3.15 2.26
CA GLY A 205 16.65 4.09 1.38
C GLY A 205 17.07 3.53 0.02
N VAL A 206 16.76 2.26 -0.27
CA VAL A 206 16.98 1.67 -1.61
C VAL A 206 15.85 2.15 -2.53
N THR A 207 16.05 3.31 -3.13
CA THR A 207 15.02 4.08 -3.86
C THR A 207 15.38 4.32 -5.33
N GLY A 208 16.44 3.69 -5.84
CA GLY A 208 16.85 3.85 -7.23
C GLY A 208 15.75 3.46 -8.21
N ILE A 209 15.77 4.10 -9.37
CA ILE A 209 15.00 3.72 -10.55
C ILE A 209 16.04 3.44 -11.63
N GLY A 210 16.06 2.21 -12.12
CA GLY A 210 16.92 1.82 -13.22
C GLY A 210 16.32 2.25 -14.55
N SER A 211 17.07 2.05 -15.61
CA SER A 211 16.59 2.21 -16.97
C SER A 211 17.18 1.14 -17.86
N GLY A 212 16.53 0.86 -18.98
CA GLY A 212 17.12 0.05 -20.02
C GLY A 212 16.43 0.22 -21.36
N THR A 213 17.08 -0.25 -22.41
CA THR A 213 16.53 -0.23 -23.77
C THR A 213 16.12 -1.63 -24.19
N VAL A 214 14.87 -1.78 -24.64
CA VAL A 214 14.33 -3.07 -25.08
C VAL A 214 14.96 -3.49 -26.40
N HIS A 215 15.44 -4.72 -26.48
CA HIS A 215 15.96 -5.32 -27.69
C HIS A 215 15.17 -6.58 -28.03
N SER A 216 14.29 -6.49 -29.02
CA SER A 216 13.43 -7.58 -29.48
C SER A 216 13.42 -7.72 -31.02
N GLY A 217 14.44 -7.17 -31.70
CA GLY A 217 14.46 -7.04 -33.15
C GLY A 217 13.35 -6.10 -33.63
N THR A 218 12.60 -6.48 -34.65
CA THR A 218 11.41 -5.75 -35.16
C THR A 218 10.11 -6.14 -34.43
N ALA A 219 10.15 -7.11 -33.52
CA ALA A 219 8.97 -7.60 -32.81
C ALA A 219 8.70 -6.82 -31.53
N VAL A 220 7.45 -6.86 -31.07
CA VAL A 220 7.06 -6.34 -29.75
C VAL A 220 7.39 -7.35 -28.65
N LEU A 221 7.88 -6.88 -27.51
CA LEU A 221 8.14 -7.69 -26.33
C LEU A 221 6.89 -7.77 -25.45
N ASN A 222 6.49 -8.97 -25.05
CA ASN A 222 5.35 -9.16 -24.15
C ASN A 222 5.64 -8.60 -22.75
N VAL A 223 4.71 -7.78 -22.24
CA VAL A 223 4.63 -7.36 -20.85
C VAL A 223 3.73 -8.32 -20.10
N ARG A 224 4.19 -8.81 -18.95
CA ARG A 224 3.50 -9.82 -18.15
C ARG A 224 3.04 -9.29 -16.81
N SER A 225 1.99 -9.90 -16.26
CA SER A 225 1.45 -9.54 -14.95
C SER A 225 2.37 -9.87 -13.77
N GLY A 226 3.41 -10.69 -14.00
CA GLY A 226 4.39 -11.08 -12.98
C GLY A 226 5.70 -11.59 -13.60
N PRO A 227 6.69 -11.93 -12.75
CA PRO A 227 8.04 -12.28 -13.17
C PRO A 227 8.11 -13.73 -13.65
N GLY A 228 7.56 -14.02 -14.83
CA GLY A 228 7.63 -15.36 -15.41
C GLY A 228 6.79 -15.54 -16.66
N THR A 229 7.15 -16.53 -17.46
CA THR A 229 6.46 -16.80 -18.75
C THR A 229 5.07 -17.41 -18.58
N GLY A 230 4.75 -17.95 -17.40
CA GLY A 230 3.42 -18.44 -17.04
C GLY A 230 2.43 -17.34 -16.65
N TYR A 231 2.89 -16.11 -16.40
CA TYR A 231 2.01 -14.98 -16.10
C TYR A 231 1.33 -14.44 -17.37
N ALA A 232 0.09 -13.97 -17.21
CA ALA A 232 -0.71 -13.41 -18.30
C ALA A 232 0.02 -12.25 -18.99
N VAL A 233 -0.16 -12.15 -20.31
CA VAL A 233 0.31 -11.01 -21.09
C VAL A 233 -0.67 -9.85 -20.89
N VAL A 234 -0.18 -8.71 -20.41
CA VAL A 234 -0.97 -7.51 -20.06
C VAL A 234 -0.58 -6.29 -20.90
N GLY A 235 0.19 -6.51 -21.96
CA GLY A 235 0.58 -5.49 -22.91
C GLY A 235 1.86 -5.88 -23.65
N SER A 236 2.44 -4.91 -24.32
CA SER A 236 3.69 -5.07 -25.04
C SER A 236 4.53 -3.79 -25.02
N VAL A 237 5.83 -3.92 -25.31
CA VAL A 237 6.76 -2.80 -25.50
C VAL A 237 7.50 -3.01 -26.82
N SER A 238 7.60 -1.96 -27.65
CA SER A 238 8.32 -2.02 -28.93
C SER A 238 9.83 -2.13 -28.71
N GLY A 239 10.51 -2.88 -29.58
CA GLY A 239 11.97 -2.86 -29.66
C GLY A 239 12.51 -1.43 -29.85
N GLY A 240 13.64 -1.13 -29.21
CA GLY A 240 14.26 0.19 -29.18
C GLY A 240 13.68 1.15 -28.13
N SER A 241 12.56 0.81 -27.47
CA SER A 241 11.98 1.68 -26.44
C SER A 241 12.84 1.70 -25.18
N SER A 242 13.01 2.88 -24.58
CA SER A 242 13.54 3.01 -23.23
C SER A 242 12.45 2.76 -22.20
N VAL A 243 12.79 2.04 -21.14
CA VAL A 243 11.90 1.73 -20.01
C VAL A 243 12.55 2.11 -18.69
N SER A 244 11.75 2.56 -17.74
CA SER A 244 12.15 2.68 -16.34
C SER A 244 12.00 1.34 -15.63
N VAL A 245 12.91 1.04 -14.71
CA VAL A 245 12.92 -0.20 -13.92
C VAL A 245 12.73 0.17 -12.45
N TYR A 246 11.52 -0.01 -11.95
CA TYR A 246 11.13 0.40 -10.59
C TYR A 246 11.62 -0.57 -9.52
N CYS A 247 11.63 -1.86 -9.85
CA CYS A 247 12.24 -2.94 -9.08
C CYS A 247 12.55 -4.11 -10.01
N GLN A 248 13.34 -5.09 -9.54
CA GLN A 248 13.52 -6.33 -10.28
C GLN A 248 13.34 -7.56 -9.39
N ALA A 249 12.89 -8.65 -10.00
CA ALA A 249 12.54 -9.90 -9.34
C ALA A 249 13.24 -11.10 -10.00
N THR A 250 13.43 -12.18 -9.25
CA THR A 250 13.77 -13.49 -9.82
C THR A 250 12.48 -14.13 -10.35
N GLY A 251 12.55 -14.75 -11.52
CA GLY A 251 11.43 -15.39 -12.18
C GLY A 251 11.83 -16.55 -13.08
N THR A 252 10.92 -16.94 -13.99
CA THR A 252 11.21 -17.98 -14.99
C THR A 252 12.43 -17.59 -15.83
N SER A 253 13.32 -18.55 -16.09
CA SER A 253 14.46 -18.36 -16.98
C SER A 253 14.02 -18.09 -18.41
N VAL A 254 14.63 -17.09 -19.04
CA VAL A 254 14.33 -16.67 -20.40
C VAL A 254 15.65 -16.43 -21.13
N THR A 255 15.73 -16.92 -22.37
CA THR A 255 16.83 -16.61 -23.29
C THR A 255 16.39 -15.53 -24.28
N GLY A 256 17.23 -14.52 -24.43
CA GLY A 256 17.03 -13.38 -25.32
C GLY A 256 18.35 -12.86 -25.88
N PRO A 257 18.35 -11.68 -26.54
CA PRO A 257 19.52 -11.12 -27.22
C PRO A 257 20.73 -10.87 -26.30
N TYR A 258 20.49 -10.71 -25.00
CA TYR A 258 21.54 -10.50 -24.00
C TYR A 258 21.90 -11.76 -23.20
N GLY A 259 21.49 -12.94 -23.69
CA GLY A 259 21.76 -14.23 -23.07
C GLY A 259 20.57 -14.76 -22.26
N THR A 260 20.85 -15.66 -21.33
CA THR A 260 19.84 -16.28 -20.47
C THR A 260 19.80 -15.60 -19.11
N SER A 261 18.63 -15.14 -18.69
CA SER A 261 18.44 -14.45 -17.41
C SER A 261 17.20 -14.96 -16.68
N THR A 262 17.28 -15.02 -15.36
CA THR A 262 16.13 -15.21 -14.46
C THR A 262 15.60 -13.89 -13.92
N ILE A 263 16.18 -12.74 -14.32
CA ILE A 263 15.81 -11.42 -13.84
C ILE A 263 14.62 -10.90 -14.65
N TRP A 264 13.65 -10.32 -13.95
CA TRP A 264 12.49 -9.66 -14.51
C TRP A 264 12.41 -8.22 -14.01
N ASN A 265 12.29 -7.28 -14.94
CA ASN A 265 12.22 -5.85 -14.68
C ASN A 265 10.76 -5.42 -14.54
N ARG A 266 10.40 -4.85 -13.38
CA ARG A 266 9.08 -4.23 -13.19
C ARG A 266 9.10 -2.83 -13.77
N ILE A 267 8.35 -2.63 -14.84
CA ILE A 267 8.28 -1.37 -15.62
C ILE A 267 6.98 -0.60 -15.37
N GLY A 268 6.18 -1.03 -14.40
CA GLY A 268 4.93 -0.41 -13.99
C GLY A 268 4.14 -1.32 -13.04
N THR A 269 2.96 -0.88 -12.60
CA THR A 269 2.11 -1.66 -11.70
C THR A 269 1.67 -2.98 -12.34
N ASN A 270 2.12 -4.10 -11.78
CA ASN A 270 1.90 -5.45 -12.33
C ASN A 270 2.31 -5.58 -13.79
N ARG A 271 3.44 -4.95 -14.17
CA ARG A 271 3.99 -4.97 -15.53
C ARG A 271 5.46 -5.35 -15.49
N TYR A 272 5.77 -6.54 -15.99
CA TYR A 272 7.09 -7.13 -15.98
C TYR A 272 7.54 -7.47 -17.40
N ILE A 273 8.82 -7.24 -17.68
CA ILE A 273 9.49 -7.75 -18.88
C ILE A 273 10.75 -8.50 -18.46
N SER A 274 11.14 -9.52 -19.23
CA SER A 274 12.36 -10.25 -18.93
C SER A 274 13.58 -9.40 -19.24
N ASP A 275 14.54 -9.38 -18.32
CA ASP A 275 15.81 -8.68 -18.46
C ASP A 275 16.67 -9.22 -19.61
N ALA A 276 16.46 -10.47 -20.04
CA ALA A 276 17.12 -11.06 -21.21
C ALA A 276 16.90 -10.28 -22.51
N TYR A 277 15.88 -9.41 -22.54
CA TYR A 277 15.51 -8.53 -23.66
C TYR A 277 15.75 -7.05 -23.36
N VAL A 278 16.41 -6.69 -22.26
CA VAL A 278 16.60 -5.29 -21.87
C VAL A 278 18.08 -5.01 -21.63
N ASN A 279 18.65 -4.08 -22.39
CA ASN A 279 19.98 -3.58 -22.09
C ASN A 279 19.90 -2.59 -20.93
N THR A 280 20.16 -3.07 -19.72
CA THR A 280 20.23 -2.24 -18.50
C THR A 280 21.65 -1.72 -18.23
N GLY A 281 22.66 -2.22 -18.95
CA GLY A 281 24.07 -1.99 -18.66
C GLY A 281 24.65 -2.89 -17.56
N TYR A 282 23.88 -3.86 -17.03
CA TYR A 282 24.30 -4.77 -15.98
C TYR A 282 24.01 -6.23 -16.36
N SER A 283 24.95 -7.14 -16.09
CA SER A 283 24.75 -8.60 -16.27
C SER A 283 23.94 -9.24 -15.15
N GLY A 284 23.52 -8.45 -14.17
CA GLY A 284 22.75 -8.88 -13.02
C GLY A 284 21.83 -7.76 -12.57
N TYR A 285 21.51 -7.76 -11.29
CA TYR A 285 20.65 -6.72 -10.74
C TYR A 285 21.28 -5.32 -10.83
N ILE A 286 20.47 -4.34 -11.24
CA ILE A 286 20.83 -2.93 -11.28
C ILE A 286 21.11 -2.46 -9.85
N PRO A 287 22.30 -1.90 -9.56
CA PRO A 287 22.64 -1.38 -8.24
C PRO A 287 21.62 -0.32 -7.77
N ASN A 288 21.31 -0.33 -6.47
CA ASN A 288 20.38 0.59 -5.81
C ASN A 288 18.93 0.58 -6.33
N VAL A 289 18.59 -0.26 -7.31
CA VAL A 289 17.20 -0.58 -7.66
C VAL A 289 16.68 -1.60 -6.64
N PRO A 290 15.52 -1.37 -6.02
CA PRO A 290 14.95 -2.32 -5.05
C PRO A 290 14.52 -3.64 -5.70
N ARG A 291 14.40 -4.68 -4.87
CA ARG A 291 13.84 -5.98 -5.26
C ARG A 291 12.34 -6.04 -5.08
N CYS A 292 11.69 -6.74 -5.99
CA CYS A 292 10.35 -7.28 -5.87
C CYS A 292 10.39 -8.78 -6.18
#